data_AF-A0A661IDU6-F1
#
_entry.id   AF-A0A661IDU6-F1
#
_cell.length_a   1.000
_cell.length_b   1.000
_cell.length_c   1.000
_cell.angle_alpha   90.00
_cell.angle_beta   90.00
_cell.angle_gamma   90.00
#
_symmetry.space_group_name_H-M   'P 1'
#
loop_
_entity.id
_entity.type
_entity.pdbx_description
1 polymer ?
#
loop_
_entity_poly.entity_id
_entity_poly.type
_entity_poly.pdbx_seq_one_letter_code
_entity_poly.pdbx_strand_id
1 'polypeptide(L)'
;MQISIKEIKNNIEPSYYKRGVDYYSARRVLNYQEKELYDDNDLLYINIVSTVRGSGGCVYSQDIDIYMDIDTIELVIEGSCSCPVSYNCKHVAAVCISYRTDSMSSQIAKLGGKIIIPSHTNTSLVDNWLKNLKKSTSKDTQKESKTNIQNRDYFLTYRLDGLKSNDRNRVYFYKSKILKDGSISRGTKLDENNIGHSYTNRELKNSEDENILKMTDAFIVND
;
A
#
# COMPACT_ATOMS: atom_id res chain seq x y z
N MET A 1 -16.68 -3.58 -8.85
CA MET A 1 -15.65 -2.84 -9.67
C MET A 1 -14.38 -2.53 -8.84
N GLN A 2 -13.18 -2.51 -9.44
CA GLN A 2 -11.90 -2.29 -8.73
C GLN A 2 -11.24 -0.98 -9.18
N ILE A 3 -10.73 -0.19 -8.22
CA ILE A 3 -10.03 1.08 -8.50
C ILE A 3 -8.51 0.94 -8.34
N SER A 4 -7.76 1.66 -9.16
CA SER A 4 -6.31 1.76 -9.18
C SER A 4 -5.82 3.06 -8.52
N ILE A 5 -4.54 3.11 -8.14
CA ILE A 5 -3.93 4.34 -7.61
C ILE A 5 -3.93 5.46 -8.64
N LYS A 6 -3.76 5.13 -9.93
CA LYS A 6 -3.79 6.10 -11.02
C LYS A 6 -5.16 6.78 -11.09
N GLU A 7 -6.24 6.01 -11.02
CA GLU A 7 -7.60 6.57 -11.07
C GLU A 7 -7.91 7.43 -9.84
N ILE A 8 -7.45 7.02 -8.64
CA ILE A 8 -7.59 7.86 -7.44
C ILE A 8 -6.84 9.20 -7.62
N LYS A 9 -5.61 9.16 -8.15
CA LYS A 9 -4.80 10.37 -8.40
C LYS A 9 -5.39 11.26 -9.51
N ASN A 10 -6.06 10.68 -10.49
CA ASN A 10 -6.69 11.44 -11.58
C ASN A 10 -7.96 12.17 -11.12
N ASN A 11 -8.68 11.62 -10.13
CA ASN A 11 -9.94 12.19 -9.64
C ASN A 11 -9.79 13.13 -8.44
N ILE A 12 -8.63 13.13 -7.78
CA ILE A 12 -8.41 13.86 -6.53
C ILE A 12 -7.20 14.78 -6.68
N GLU A 13 -7.37 16.04 -6.27
CA GLU A 13 -6.28 17.03 -6.29
C GLU A 13 -5.02 16.49 -5.57
N PRO A 14 -3.81 16.65 -6.14
CA PRO A 14 -2.57 16.09 -5.59
C PRO A 14 -2.34 16.40 -4.11
N SER A 15 -2.68 17.62 -3.67
CA SER A 15 -2.53 18.04 -2.27
C SER A 15 -3.45 17.27 -1.32
N TYR A 16 -4.67 16.94 -1.76
CA TYR A 16 -5.63 16.13 -1.02
C TYR A 16 -5.29 14.65 -1.05
N TYR A 17 -4.81 14.15 -2.19
CA TYR A 17 -4.31 12.78 -2.27
C TYR A 17 -3.17 12.54 -1.27
N LYS A 18 -2.14 13.40 -1.27
CA LYS A 18 -0.99 13.30 -0.35
C LYS A 18 -1.44 13.26 1.11
N ARG A 19 -2.35 14.15 1.51
CA ARG A 19 -2.92 14.17 2.86
C ARG A 19 -3.84 12.97 3.12
N GLY A 20 -4.50 12.44 2.11
CA GLY A 20 -5.31 11.24 2.19
C GLY A 20 -4.49 10.00 2.52
N VAL A 21 -3.29 9.88 1.91
CA VAL A 21 -2.30 8.85 2.27
C VAL A 21 -1.93 8.94 3.74
N ASP A 22 -1.70 10.14 4.27
CA ASP A 22 -1.40 10.34 5.70
C ASP A 22 -2.57 9.88 6.61
N TYR A 23 -3.81 10.18 6.21
CA TYR A 23 -5.01 9.82 6.97
C TYR A 23 -5.25 8.30 6.97
N TYR A 24 -5.10 7.66 5.82
CA TYR A 24 -5.14 6.21 5.68
C TYR A 24 -4.05 5.55 6.54
N SER A 25 -2.80 6.00 6.40
CA SER A 25 -1.64 5.52 7.13
C SER A 25 -1.76 5.65 8.65
N ALA A 26 -2.44 6.71 9.11
CA ALA A 26 -2.72 6.96 10.53
C ALA A 26 -3.99 6.23 11.03
N ARG A 27 -4.57 5.31 10.24
CA ARG A 27 -5.81 4.56 10.57
C ARG A 27 -6.96 5.47 10.98
N ARG A 28 -7.15 6.56 10.24
CA ARG A 28 -8.22 7.54 10.53
C ARG A 28 -9.54 7.21 9.84
N VAL A 29 -9.55 6.31 8.85
CA VAL A 29 -10.78 5.72 8.33
C VAL A 29 -11.35 4.82 9.42
N LEU A 30 -12.51 5.18 9.95
CA LEU A 30 -13.12 4.47 11.09
C LEU A 30 -13.92 3.26 10.62
N ASN A 31 -14.73 3.47 9.59
CA ASN A 31 -15.50 2.44 8.93
C ASN A 31 -15.96 2.93 7.55
N TYR A 32 -16.23 2.00 6.64
CA TYR A 32 -16.99 2.25 5.43
C TYR A 32 -17.86 1.02 5.07
N GLN A 33 -18.86 1.24 4.23
CA GLN A 33 -19.67 0.20 3.62
C GLN A 33 -19.79 0.50 2.12
N GLU A 34 -19.46 -0.47 1.30
CA GLU A 34 -19.64 -0.43 -0.14
C GLU A 34 -20.94 -1.14 -0.57
N LYS A 35 -21.58 -0.62 -1.61
CA LYS A 35 -22.71 -1.26 -2.29
C LYS A 35 -22.54 -1.11 -3.80
N GLU A 36 -22.80 -2.19 -4.53
CA GLU A 36 -22.99 -2.13 -5.97
C GLU A 36 -24.44 -1.73 -6.26
N LEU A 37 -24.63 -0.66 -7.04
CA LEU A 37 -25.91 -0.06 -7.38
C LEU A 37 -25.98 0.15 -8.90
N TYR A 38 -27.18 0.42 -9.40
CA TYR A 38 -27.44 0.71 -10.81
C TYR A 38 -28.12 2.07 -10.92
N ASP A 39 -27.70 2.87 -11.90
CA ASP A 39 -28.38 4.12 -12.23
C ASP A 39 -29.64 3.87 -13.06
N ASP A 40 -30.32 4.95 -13.46
CA ASP A 40 -31.54 4.87 -14.29
C ASP A 40 -31.30 4.29 -15.69
N ASN A 41 -30.04 4.17 -16.12
CA ASN A 41 -29.63 3.58 -17.40
C ASN A 41 -29.10 2.13 -17.24
N ASP A 42 -29.36 1.49 -16.09
CA ASP A 42 -28.83 0.17 -15.74
C ASP A 42 -27.29 0.09 -15.72
N LEU A 43 -26.61 1.21 -15.50
CA LEU A 43 -25.15 1.26 -15.39
C LEU A 43 -24.71 1.04 -13.95
N LEU A 44 -23.79 0.09 -13.78
CA LEU A 44 -23.23 -0.28 -12.50
C LEU A 44 -22.33 0.85 -11.95
N TYR A 45 -22.59 1.26 -10.71
CA TYR A 45 -21.69 2.08 -9.92
C TYR A 45 -21.51 1.50 -8.52
N ILE A 46 -20.45 1.91 -7.83
CA ILE A 46 -20.22 1.60 -6.43
C ILE A 46 -20.51 2.85 -5.62
N ASN A 47 -21.38 2.72 -4.63
CA ASN A 47 -21.55 3.72 -3.58
C ASN A 47 -20.80 3.29 -2.31
N ILE A 48 -20.06 4.20 -1.71
CA ILE A 48 -19.34 4.00 -0.44
C ILE A 48 -19.78 5.04 0.58
N VAL A 49 -20.46 4.58 1.62
CA VAL A 49 -20.79 5.39 2.80
C VAL A 49 -19.75 5.16 3.88
N SER A 50 -19.14 6.21 4.40
CA SER A 50 -17.98 6.08 5.30
C SER A 50 -17.87 7.16 6.36
N THR A 51 -17.00 6.91 7.35
CA THR A 51 -16.64 7.89 8.38
C THR A 51 -15.14 7.96 8.60
N VAL A 52 -14.61 9.18 8.67
CA VAL A 52 -13.16 9.43 8.84
C VAL A 52 -12.94 10.44 9.96
N ARG A 53 -11.97 10.14 10.82
CA ARG A 53 -11.54 11.06 11.88
C ARG A 53 -10.64 12.18 11.33
N GLY A 54 -11.08 13.41 11.47
CA GLY A 54 -10.40 14.66 11.13
C GLY A 54 -9.26 15.07 12.06
N SER A 55 -8.52 16.10 11.63
CA SER A 55 -7.67 16.90 12.52
C SER A 55 -8.55 17.65 13.52
N GLY A 56 -8.30 17.48 14.81
CA GLY A 56 -9.13 18.03 15.89
C GLY A 56 -10.11 17.03 16.51
N GLY A 57 -10.16 15.79 16.01
CA GLY A 57 -11.00 14.73 16.57
C GLY A 57 -12.44 14.68 16.02
N CYS A 58 -12.85 15.68 15.24
CA CYS A 58 -14.14 15.65 14.53
C CYS A 58 -14.24 14.43 13.61
N VAL A 59 -15.41 13.81 13.54
CA VAL A 59 -15.69 12.71 12.61
C VAL A 59 -16.47 13.25 11.43
N TYR A 60 -16.00 12.99 10.22
CA TYR A 60 -16.63 13.40 8.98
C TYR A 60 -17.24 12.20 8.28
N SER A 61 -18.54 12.23 8.05
CA SER A 61 -19.24 11.32 7.13
C SER A 61 -18.92 11.67 5.68
N GLN A 62 -18.85 10.63 4.84
CA GLN A 62 -18.76 10.77 3.39
C GLN A 62 -19.71 9.83 2.67
N ASP A 63 -20.09 10.24 1.48
CA ASP A 63 -20.82 9.50 0.47
C ASP A 63 -20.02 9.60 -0.83
N ILE A 64 -19.62 8.48 -1.41
CA ILE A 64 -18.66 8.42 -2.51
C ILE A 64 -19.21 7.50 -3.59
N ASP A 65 -19.45 8.05 -4.77
CA ASP A 65 -19.83 7.31 -5.94
C ASP A 65 -18.61 7.07 -6.84
N ILE A 66 -18.50 5.85 -7.33
CA ILE A 66 -17.46 5.41 -8.24
C ILE A 66 -18.15 4.76 -9.43
N TYR A 67 -17.95 5.30 -10.63
CA TYR A 67 -18.59 4.81 -11.86
C TYR A 67 -17.66 4.96 -13.05
N MET A 68 -18.01 4.31 -14.15
CA MET A 68 -17.37 4.52 -15.44
C MET A 68 -18.13 5.58 -16.21
N ASP A 69 -17.45 6.65 -16.61
CA ASP A 69 -18.01 7.62 -17.53
C ASP A 69 -18.09 7.02 -18.94
N ILE A 70 -19.28 7.07 -19.54
CA ILE A 70 -19.57 6.37 -20.80
C ILE A 70 -18.86 7.04 -21.98
N ASP A 71 -18.73 8.36 -21.95
CA ASP A 71 -18.20 9.16 -23.06
C ASP A 71 -16.68 9.08 -23.13
N THR A 72 -16.02 9.10 -21.97
CA THR A 72 -14.57 9.11 -21.84
C THR A 72 -13.97 7.73 -21.58
N ILE A 73 -14.78 6.77 -21.12
CA ILE A 73 -14.33 5.45 -20.66
C ILE A 73 -13.32 5.59 -19.51
N GLU A 74 -13.40 6.67 -18.75
CA GLU A 74 -12.58 6.90 -17.57
C GLU A 74 -13.38 6.58 -16.30
N LEU A 75 -12.67 6.06 -15.29
CA LEU A 75 -13.26 5.86 -13.97
C LEU A 75 -13.35 7.20 -13.24
N VAL A 76 -14.56 7.55 -12.81
CA VAL A 76 -14.86 8.78 -12.08
C VAL A 76 -15.11 8.47 -10.61
N ILE A 77 -14.61 9.34 -9.73
CA ILE A 77 -14.86 9.30 -8.28
C ILE A 77 -15.49 10.64 -7.89
N GLU A 78 -16.74 10.59 -7.44
CA GLU A 78 -17.45 11.75 -6.90
C GLU A 78 -17.70 11.54 -5.40
N GLY A 79 -16.94 12.25 -4.57
CA GLY A 79 -17.02 12.14 -3.13
C GLY A 79 -17.54 13.41 -2.47
N SER A 80 -18.68 13.29 -1.78
CA SER A 80 -19.20 14.32 -0.88
C SER A 80 -18.77 14.02 0.56
N CYS A 81 -18.18 15.00 1.24
CA CYS A 81 -17.72 14.89 2.62
C CYS A 81 -18.32 16.01 3.47
N SER A 82 -18.72 15.69 4.70
CA SER A 82 -19.20 16.69 5.68
C SER A 82 -18.12 17.67 6.19
N CYS A 83 -16.89 17.61 5.66
CA CYS A 83 -15.83 18.55 6.04
C CYS A 83 -15.93 19.88 5.25
N PRO A 84 -15.26 20.95 5.69
CA PRO A 84 -15.35 22.26 5.03
C PRO A 84 -14.91 22.29 3.55
N VAL A 85 -14.12 21.31 3.11
CA VAL A 85 -13.69 21.18 1.71
C VAL A 85 -14.78 20.55 0.83
N SER A 86 -15.72 19.83 1.43
CA SER A 86 -16.81 19.07 0.82
C SER A 86 -16.40 18.03 -0.22
N TYR A 87 -15.99 18.46 -1.41
CA TYR A 87 -15.81 17.60 -2.57
C TYR A 87 -14.40 17.00 -2.66
N ASN A 88 -14.29 15.71 -2.97
CA ASN A 88 -13.04 14.96 -3.24
C ASN A 88 -11.86 15.34 -2.33
N CYS A 89 -12.16 15.55 -1.05
CA CYS A 89 -11.16 15.99 -0.10
C CYS A 89 -10.24 14.83 0.32
N LYS A 90 -9.21 15.15 1.11
CA LYS A 90 -8.31 14.14 1.71
C LYS A 90 -9.00 12.99 2.46
N HIS A 91 -10.21 13.18 2.99
CA HIS A 91 -10.94 12.11 3.66
C HIS A 91 -11.48 11.10 2.65
N VAL A 92 -12.08 11.58 1.54
CA VAL A 92 -12.50 10.76 0.39
C VAL A 92 -11.30 9.97 -0.13
N ALA A 93 -10.16 10.65 -0.34
CA ALA A 93 -8.93 10.00 -0.76
C ALA A 93 -8.51 8.85 0.17
N ALA A 94 -8.55 9.07 1.49
CA ALA A 94 -8.21 8.04 2.47
C ALA A 94 -9.15 6.82 2.38
N VAL A 95 -10.45 7.04 2.15
CA VAL A 95 -11.44 5.95 1.99
C VAL A 95 -11.23 5.19 0.69
N CYS A 96 -10.97 5.86 -0.44
CA CYS A 96 -10.66 5.20 -1.70
C CYS A 96 -9.40 4.32 -1.58
N ILE A 97 -8.37 4.79 -0.86
CA ILE A 97 -7.15 4.01 -0.60
C ILE A 97 -7.46 2.79 0.28
N SER A 98 -8.27 2.95 1.33
CA SER A 98 -8.76 1.85 2.17
C SER A 98 -9.51 0.81 1.34
N TYR A 99 -10.54 1.24 0.61
CA TYR A 99 -11.36 0.37 -0.25
C TYR A 99 -10.53 -0.44 -1.24
N ARG A 100 -9.58 0.20 -1.92
CA ARG A 100 -8.65 -0.48 -2.83
C ARG A 100 -7.82 -1.54 -2.10
N THR A 101 -7.27 -1.20 -0.94
CA THR A 101 -6.39 -2.10 -0.18
C THR A 101 -7.15 -3.31 0.34
N ASP A 102 -8.36 -3.09 0.83
CA ASP A 102 -9.22 -4.15 1.36
C ASP A 102 -9.73 -5.07 0.24
N SER A 103 -10.05 -4.49 -0.93
CA SER A 103 -10.39 -5.25 -2.15
C SER A 103 -9.23 -6.13 -2.62
N MET A 104 -8.01 -5.60 -2.66
CA MET A 104 -6.81 -6.37 -3.01
C MET A 104 -6.51 -7.48 -1.99
N SER A 105 -6.64 -7.17 -0.69
CA SER A 105 -6.42 -8.15 0.38
C SER A 105 -7.41 -9.32 0.29
N SER A 106 -8.67 -9.01 -0.05
CA SER A 106 -9.71 -10.02 -0.29
C SER A 106 -9.44 -10.89 -1.52
N GLN A 107 -8.89 -10.33 -2.60
CA GLN A 107 -8.46 -11.09 -3.78
C GLN A 107 -7.26 -12.01 -3.47
N ILE A 108 -6.26 -11.51 -2.72
CA ILE A 108 -5.10 -12.31 -2.28
C ILE A 108 -5.56 -13.48 -1.39
N ALA A 109 -6.51 -13.25 -0.49
CA ALA A 109 -7.11 -14.31 0.32
C ALA A 109 -7.81 -15.37 -0.54
N LYS A 110 -8.53 -14.96 -1.60
CA LYS A 110 -9.20 -15.87 -2.55
C LYS A 110 -8.23 -16.66 -3.45
N LEU A 111 -7.06 -16.10 -3.78
CA LEU A 111 -6.12 -16.67 -4.76
C LEU A 111 -5.13 -17.71 -4.19
N GLY A 112 -5.06 -17.95 -2.88
CA GLY A 112 -4.17 -19.01 -2.37
C GLY A 112 -3.74 -18.96 -0.92
N GLY A 113 -4.31 -18.10 -0.08
CA GLY A 113 -4.01 -18.10 1.35
C GLY A 113 -5.16 -18.64 2.18
N LYS A 114 -5.17 -19.95 2.49
CA LYS A 114 -5.86 -20.45 3.69
C LYS A 114 -5.14 -19.87 4.92
N ILE A 115 -5.33 -18.59 5.20
CA ILE A 115 -5.15 -18.06 6.55
C ILE A 115 -6.47 -18.31 7.24
N ILE A 116 -6.60 -19.51 7.80
CA ILE A 116 -7.59 -19.77 8.83
C ILE A 116 -7.24 -18.80 9.94
N ILE A 117 -8.02 -17.73 10.13
CA ILE A 117 -7.99 -16.90 11.32
C ILE A 117 -8.96 -17.58 12.27
N PRO A 118 -8.51 -18.36 13.29
CA PRO A 118 -9.41 -18.81 14.32
C PRO A 118 -9.75 -17.56 15.15
N SER A 119 -11.02 -17.18 15.15
CA SER A 119 -11.55 -16.33 16.21
C SER A 119 -11.19 -16.98 17.55
N HIS A 120 -10.59 -16.20 18.45
CA HIS A 120 -10.14 -16.59 19.79
C HIS A 120 -8.85 -17.42 19.88
N THR A 121 -7.69 -16.78 19.63
CA THR A 121 -6.50 -16.95 20.50
C THR A 121 -5.64 -15.69 20.40
N ASN A 122 -5.11 -15.21 21.53
CA ASN A 122 -4.26 -14.01 21.71
C ASN A 122 -2.89 -14.09 21.01
N THR A 123 -2.84 -14.50 19.74
CA THR A 123 -1.62 -14.48 18.94
C THR A 123 -1.84 -13.49 17.81
N SER A 124 -1.06 -12.42 17.78
CA SER A 124 -1.25 -11.37 16.79
C SER A 124 -1.08 -11.93 15.37
N LEU A 125 -1.77 -11.34 14.39
CA LEU A 125 -1.58 -11.68 12.97
C LEU A 125 -0.10 -11.68 12.57
N VAL A 126 0.68 -10.79 13.20
CA VAL A 126 2.13 -10.68 13.04
C VAL A 126 2.86 -11.91 13.56
N ASP A 127 2.47 -12.46 14.72
CA ASP A 127 3.08 -13.67 15.28
C ASP A 127 2.82 -14.91 14.42
N ASN A 128 1.60 -15.03 13.87
CA ASN A 128 1.25 -16.14 12.98
C ASN A 128 1.99 -16.01 11.64
N TRP A 129 2.10 -14.80 11.09
CA TRP A 129 2.94 -14.54 9.93
C TRP A 129 4.41 -14.88 10.19
N LEU A 130 4.98 -14.44 11.32
CA LEU A 130 6.36 -14.76 11.73
C LEU A 130 6.59 -16.26 11.92
N LYS A 131 5.63 -16.97 12.52
CA LYS A 131 5.68 -18.43 12.65
C LYS A 131 5.66 -19.12 11.29
N ASN A 132 4.81 -18.65 10.38
CA ASN A 132 4.72 -19.18 9.02
C ASN A 132 6.00 -18.91 8.23
N LEU A 133 6.59 -17.72 8.38
CA LEU A 133 7.86 -17.34 7.77
C LEU A 133 9.02 -18.22 8.26
N LYS A 134 9.08 -18.51 9.57
CA LYS A 134 10.06 -19.46 10.13
C LYS A 134 9.85 -20.90 9.63
N LYS A 135 8.60 -21.29 9.39
CA LYS A 135 8.23 -22.62 8.86
C LYS A 135 8.53 -22.76 7.36
N SER A 136 8.37 -21.69 6.58
CA SER A 136 8.72 -21.70 5.15
C SER A 136 10.22 -21.77 4.95
N THR A 137 11.02 -21.09 5.79
CA THR A 137 12.49 -21.19 5.74
C THR A 137 13.04 -22.56 6.17
N SER A 138 12.27 -23.37 6.91
CA SER A 138 12.71 -24.68 7.39
C SER A 138 12.29 -25.86 6.50
N LYS A 139 11.49 -25.64 5.44
CA LYS A 139 11.16 -26.68 4.44
C LYS A 139 12.07 -26.70 3.22
N ASP A 140 12.90 -25.68 3.02
CA ASP A 140 13.83 -25.57 1.88
C ASP A 140 15.29 -25.98 2.20
N THR A 141 15.51 -26.80 3.23
CA THR A 141 16.86 -27.25 3.62
C THR A 141 17.50 -28.27 2.66
N GLN A 142 16.98 -28.46 1.45
CA GLN A 142 17.64 -29.30 0.41
C GLN A 142 17.76 -28.68 -0.98
N LYS A 143 17.57 -27.38 -1.12
CA LYS A 143 18.26 -26.62 -2.17
C LYS A 143 18.84 -25.37 -1.54
N GLU A 144 20.02 -25.54 -0.94
CA GLU A 144 21.02 -24.48 -1.01
C GLU A 144 21.27 -24.20 -2.50
N SER A 145 20.41 -23.36 -3.08
CA SER A 145 20.84 -22.47 -4.14
C SER A 145 21.94 -21.64 -3.50
N LYS A 146 23.17 -22.14 -3.56
CA LYS A 146 24.37 -21.31 -3.53
C LYS A 146 24.26 -20.37 -4.73
N THR A 147 23.36 -19.40 -4.68
CA THR A 147 23.64 -18.12 -5.31
C THR A 147 24.85 -17.63 -4.54
N ASN A 148 26.00 -17.89 -5.13
CA ASN A 148 27.29 -17.32 -4.76
C ASN A 148 27.09 -15.81 -4.59
N ILE A 149 26.67 -15.36 -3.41
CA ILE A 149 26.96 -14.00 -2.94
C ILE A 149 28.44 -14.06 -2.56
N GLN A 150 29.28 -14.26 -3.56
CA GLN A 150 30.72 -14.27 -3.44
C GLN A 150 31.15 -12.83 -3.16
N ASN A 151 31.11 -12.46 -1.89
CA ASN A 151 32.06 -11.56 -1.23
C ASN A 151 32.37 -10.20 -1.88
N ARG A 152 31.59 -9.71 -2.86
CA ARG A 152 31.78 -8.43 -3.54
C ARG A 152 30.49 -7.73 -4.03
N ASP A 153 29.36 -8.42 -4.15
CA ASP A 153 28.18 -7.79 -4.75
C ASP A 153 27.32 -7.10 -3.70
N TYR A 154 27.01 -5.84 -4.00
CA TYR A 154 26.05 -5.07 -3.23
C TYR A 154 24.64 -5.61 -3.49
N PHE A 155 23.77 -5.51 -2.51
CA PHE A 155 22.36 -5.89 -2.60
C PHE A 155 21.46 -4.79 -2.04
N LEU A 156 20.19 -4.83 -2.42
CA LEU A 156 19.19 -3.89 -1.96
C LEU A 156 18.74 -4.20 -0.53
N THR A 157 18.67 -3.17 0.30
CA THR A 157 18.11 -3.26 1.66
C THR A 157 17.05 -2.20 1.86
N TYR A 158 16.04 -2.57 2.64
CA TYR A 158 14.85 -1.75 2.91
C TYR A 158 14.82 -1.38 4.39
N ARG A 159 14.67 -0.10 4.69
CA ARG A 159 14.54 0.39 6.06
C ARG A 159 13.23 1.11 6.25
N LEU A 160 12.44 0.66 7.21
CA LEU A 160 11.26 1.34 7.67
C LEU A 160 11.66 2.23 8.86
N ASP A 161 11.91 3.51 8.62
CA ASP A 161 12.24 4.45 9.69
C ASP A 161 10.94 4.96 10.34
N GLY A 162 10.89 4.97 11.67
CA GLY A 162 9.69 5.34 12.44
C GLY A 162 9.88 6.47 13.44
N LEU A 163 11.04 7.15 13.43
CA LEU A 163 11.47 7.99 14.55
C LEU A 163 10.84 9.39 14.57
N LYS A 164 10.39 9.93 13.43
CA LYS A 164 9.77 11.27 13.35
C LYS A 164 8.37 11.16 12.76
N SER A 165 7.44 12.00 13.23
CA SER A 165 6.02 11.97 12.83
C SER A 165 5.80 12.05 11.32
N ASN A 166 6.69 12.74 10.60
CA ASN A 166 6.60 12.94 9.14
C ASN A 166 7.30 11.82 8.33
N ASP A 167 8.05 10.93 8.99
CA ASP A 167 8.73 9.79 8.37
C ASP A 167 8.04 8.46 8.70
N ARG A 168 6.97 8.48 9.51
CA ARG A 168 6.21 7.28 9.85
C ARG A 168 5.69 6.65 8.57
N ASN A 169 6.14 5.41 8.31
CA ASN A 169 5.78 4.56 7.17
C ASN A 169 6.54 4.82 5.86
N ARG A 170 7.66 5.57 5.90
CA ARG A 170 8.54 5.67 4.73
C ARG A 170 9.51 4.50 4.69
N VAL A 171 9.58 3.86 3.52
CA VAL A 171 10.57 2.83 3.21
C VAL A 171 11.71 3.48 2.46
N TYR A 172 12.91 3.40 3.03
CA TYR A 172 14.13 3.87 2.41
C TYR A 172 14.94 2.72 1.84
N PHE A 173 15.52 2.94 0.66
CA PHE A 173 16.30 1.96 -0.08
C PHE A 173 17.79 2.25 0.09
N TYR A 174 18.58 1.20 0.34
CA TYR A 174 20.02 1.30 0.53
C TYR A 174 20.76 0.25 -0.29
N LYS A 175 21.87 0.67 -0.91
CA LYS A 175 22.89 -0.21 -1.48
C LYS A 175 23.78 -0.70 -0.36
N SER A 176 23.67 -1.97 0.01
CA SER A 176 24.36 -2.58 1.15
C SER A 176 25.20 -3.78 0.73
N LYS A 177 26.12 -4.23 1.59
CA LYS A 177 26.88 -5.47 1.40
C LYS A 177 27.06 -6.19 2.72
N ILE A 178 27.38 -7.48 2.66
CA ILE A 178 27.80 -8.25 3.83
C ILE A 178 29.27 -7.91 4.14
N LEU A 179 29.55 -7.57 5.40
CA LEU A 179 30.88 -7.29 5.90
C LEU A 179 31.61 -8.59 6.27
N LYS A 180 32.93 -8.49 6.50
CA LYS A 180 33.77 -9.67 6.82
C LYS A 180 33.34 -10.41 8.09
N ASP A 181 32.66 -9.71 9.00
CA ASP A 181 32.10 -10.26 10.23
C ASP A 181 30.69 -10.85 10.07
N GLY A 182 30.16 -10.87 8.83
CA GLY A 182 28.82 -11.34 8.51
C GLY A 182 27.71 -10.31 8.77
N SER A 183 28.02 -9.13 9.32
CA SER A 183 27.05 -8.07 9.52
C SER A 183 26.71 -7.36 8.20
N ILE A 184 25.54 -6.72 8.15
CA ILE A 184 25.14 -5.91 7.00
C ILE A 184 25.71 -4.50 7.15
N SER A 185 26.40 -4.01 6.12
CA SER A 185 26.93 -2.64 6.10
C SER A 185 25.81 -1.60 6.28
N ARG A 186 26.12 -0.44 6.85
CA ARG A 186 25.17 0.69 6.92
C ARG A 186 24.61 1.10 5.55
N GLY A 187 25.33 0.84 4.47
CA GLY A 187 24.87 1.06 3.10
C GLY A 187 24.76 2.53 2.72
N THR A 188 24.67 2.79 1.42
CA THR A 188 24.45 4.13 0.86
C THR A 188 22.97 4.28 0.53
N LYS A 189 22.33 5.35 1.03
CA LYS A 189 20.93 5.65 0.72
C LYS A 189 20.79 5.90 -0.78
N LEU A 190 19.85 5.23 -1.41
CA LEU A 190 19.53 5.36 -2.82
C LEU A 190 18.38 6.36 -2.99
N ASP A 191 18.35 7.00 -4.16
CA ASP A 191 17.26 7.88 -4.56
C ASP A 191 16.03 7.04 -4.95
N GLU A 192 14.90 7.34 -4.30
CA GLU A 192 13.62 6.65 -4.44
C GLU A 192 13.06 6.75 -5.87
N ASN A 193 13.26 7.88 -6.55
CA ASN A 193 12.78 8.05 -7.93
C ASN A 193 13.58 7.22 -8.93
N ASN A 194 14.85 6.97 -8.62
CA ASN A 194 15.79 6.25 -9.49
C ASN A 194 15.81 4.74 -9.22
N ILE A 195 15.37 4.28 -8.04
CA ILE A 195 15.39 2.84 -7.72
C ILE A 195 14.40 2.07 -8.60
N GLY A 196 13.19 2.60 -8.83
CA GLY A 196 12.14 1.94 -9.60
C GLY A 196 12.42 1.92 -11.11
N HIS A 197 12.99 3.01 -11.63
CA HIS A 197 13.07 3.25 -13.08
C HIS A 197 14.47 3.17 -13.68
N SER A 198 15.54 3.22 -12.89
CA SER A 198 16.91 3.29 -13.43
C SER A 198 17.52 1.91 -13.69
N TYR A 199 18.07 1.75 -14.89
CA TYR A 199 18.93 0.63 -15.27
C TYR A 199 20.21 0.52 -14.41
N THR A 200 20.62 1.61 -13.75
CA THR A 200 21.88 1.67 -12.97
C THR A 200 21.87 0.86 -11.68
N ASN A 201 20.70 0.36 -11.25
CA ASN A 201 20.57 -0.41 -10.00
C ASN A 201 20.08 -1.85 -10.22
N ARG A 202 20.03 -2.31 -11.47
CA ARG A 202 19.51 -3.65 -11.80
C ARG A 202 20.29 -4.78 -11.15
N GLU A 203 21.60 -4.58 -11.00
CA GLU A 203 22.53 -5.48 -10.29
C GLU A 203 22.22 -5.64 -8.79
N LEU A 204 21.50 -4.70 -8.18
CA LEU A 204 21.15 -4.74 -6.77
C LEU A 204 19.88 -5.54 -6.49
N LYS A 205 19.10 -5.85 -7.54
CA LYS A 205 17.74 -6.35 -7.45
C LYS A 205 17.62 -7.79 -7.92
N ASN A 206 16.83 -8.56 -7.18
CA ASN A 206 16.30 -9.84 -7.62
C ASN A 206 14.82 -9.70 -8.07
N SER A 207 14.18 -10.80 -8.49
CA SER A 207 12.79 -10.79 -8.95
C SER A 207 11.78 -10.40 -7.87
N GLU A 208 12.06 -10.72 -6.60
CA GLU A 208 11.21 -10.34 -5.47
C GLU A 208 11.34 -8.84 -5.15
N ASP A 209 12.53 -8.27 -5.32
CA ASP A 209 12.77 -6.85 -5.10
C ASP A 209 11.92 -5.99 -6.04
N GLU A 210 11.68 -6.43 -7.28
CA GLU A 210 10.78 -5.74 -8.22
C GLU A 210 9.30 -5.80 -7.76
N ASN A 211 8.88 -6.87 -7.10
CA ASN A 211 7.53 -6.95 -6.53
C ASN A 211 7.38 -6.01 -5.34
N ILE A 212 8.38 -5.97 -4.45
CA ILE A 212 8.40 -5.06 -3.30
C ILE A 212 8.38 -3.61 -3.78
N LEU A 213 9.17 -3.26 -4.80
CA LEU A 213 9.22 -1.90 -5.36
C LEU A 213 7.86 -1.45 -5.90
N LYS A 214 7.16 -2.31 -6.66
CA LYS A 214 5.79 -2.04 -7.13
C LYS A 214 4.80 -1.83 -5.99
N MET A 215 4.96 -2.54 -4.87
CA MET A 215 4.13 -2.33 -3.68
C MET A 215 4.47 -1.00 -3.00
N THR A 216 5.73 -0.60 -2.98
CA THR A 216 6.17 0.68 -2.38
C THR A 216 5.81 1.90 -3.22
N ASP A 217 5.64 1.78 -4.53
CA ASP A 217 5.16 2.89 -5.39
C ASP A 217 3.80 3.45 -4.95
N ALA A 218 2.99 2.65 -4.25
CA ALA A 218 1.75 3.13 -3.62
C ALA A 218 1.99 4.14 -2.48
N PHE A 219 3.19 4.14 -1.90
CA PHE A 219 3.62 4.93 -0.74
C PHE A 219 4.69 5.98 -1.06
N ILE A 220 5.36 5.87 -2.21
CA ILE A 220 6.33 6.87 -2.67
C ILE A 220 5.54 8.08 -3.19
N VAL A 221 5.72 9.21 -2.51
CA VAL A 221 5.19 10.50 -2.95
C VAL A 221 6.10 10.99 -4.06
N ASN A 222 5.60 11.03 -5.29
CA ASN A 222 6.22 11.84 -6.33
C ASN A 222 6.07 13.29 -5.88
N ASP A 223 7.17 13.91 -5.44
CA ASP A 223 7.25 15.35 -5.19
C ASP A 223 7.17 16.13 -6.52
#